data_AF-A0A7M5VB78-F1
#
_entry.id   AF-A0A7M5VB78-F1
#
_cell.length_a   1.000
_cell.length_b   1.000
_cell.length_c   1.000
_cell.angle_alpha   90.00
_cell.angle_beta   90.00
_cell.angle_gamma   90.00
#
_symmetry.space_group_name_H-M   'P 1'
#
loop_
_entity.id
_entity.type
_entity.pdbx_description
1 polymer ?
#
loop_
_entity_poly.entity_id
_entity_poly.type
_entity_poly.pdbx_seq_one_letter_code
_entity_poly.pdbx_strand_id
1 'polypeptide(L)'
;MSFFNDPDSILVKNTETFTRAFLDIVLTKNQDCCVEAMRALGNFTQSEDSRRLLVEGRGLQAIIMLLDSSSIDLAFCVCGVLINMMVDRSTRTLIKNDQQTISKFVDLLKNAVDVDWALVGLVCQILWNYTEDMNSTHEYFDDIDAEDLITTLTDFTDPSIIATMLHPQSSTNETETREEVDEEYEEHFKESWGEFLPIGQSLLQRMEQCHSHLEPLVTPPD
;
A
#
# COMPACT_ATOMS: atom_id res chain seq x y z
N MET A 1 -11.78 -14.76 -9.20
CA MET A 1 -13.03 -14.50 -9.96
C MET A 1 -13.89 -13.55 -9.14
N SER A 2 -14.27 -12.39 -9.70
CA SER A 2 -15.24 -11.48 -9.08
C SER A 2 -16.65 -11.96 -9.39
N PHE A 3 -17.49 -12.17 -8.36
CA PHE A 3 -18.88 -12.65 -8.46
C PHE A 3 -19.86 -11.58 -8.99
N PHE A 4 -19.38 -10.41 -9.42
CA PHE A 4 -20.19 -9.21 -9.65
C PHE A 4 -20.48 -8.88 -11.12
N ASN A 5 -20.17 -9.78 -12.06
CA ASN A 5 -20.34 -9.52 -13.49
C ASN A 5 -21.75 -9.81 -14.04
N ASP A 6 -22.71 -10.19 -13.19
CA ASP A 6 -24.11 -10.34 -13.60
C ASP A 6 -24.90 -9.04 -13.32
N PRO A 7 -25.27 -8.26 -14.36
CA PRO A 7 -26.01 -7.00 -14.20
C PRO A 7 -27.38 -7.17 -13.53
N ASP A 8 -27.95 -8.37 -13.57
CA ASP A 8 -29.25 -8.66 -12.98
C ASP A 8 -29.19 -9.07 -11.50
N SER A 9 -27.98 -9.25 -10.97
CA SER A 9 -27.77 -9.57 -9.56
C SER A 9 -28.37 -8.51 -8.63
N ILE A 10 -29.03 -8.98 -7.57
CA ILE A 10 -29.54 -8.12 -6.49
C ILE A 10 -28.39 -7.28 -5.89
N LEU A 11 -27.17 -7.81 -5.89
CA LEU A 11 -25.99 -7.11 -5.39
C LEU A 11 -25.70 -5.86 -6.22
N VAL A 12 -25.64 -6.00 -7.56
CA VAL A 12 -25.40 -4.87 -8.47
C VAL A 12 -26.52 -3.83 -8.37
N LYS A 13 -27.78 -4.29 -8.26
CA LYS A 13 -28.96 -3.41 -8.13
C LYS A 13 -29.02 -2.65 -6.81
N ASN A 14 -28.36 -3.14 -5.75
CA ASN A 14 -28.40 -2.54 -4.41
C ASN A 14 -27.01 -2.12 -3.92
N THR A 15 -26.01 -2.03 -4.81
CA THR A 15 -24.62 -1.70 -4.47
C THR A 15 -24.51 -0.44 -3.62
N GLU A 16 -25.29 0.60 -3.94
CA GLU A 16 -25.31 1.86 -3.18
C GLU A 16 -25.78 1.65 -1.74
N THR A 17 -26.90 0.94 -1.54
CA THR A 17 -27.45 0.65 -0.20
C THR A 17 -26.45 -0.15 0.62
N PHE A 18 -25.84 -1.19 0.03
CA PHE A 18 -24.87 -2.01 0.73
C PHE A 18 -23.56 -1.25 1.01
N THR A 19 -23.08 -0.43 0.07
CA THR A 19 -21.88 0.41 0.28
C THR A 19 -22.07 1.33 1.50
N ARG A 20 -23.23 1.96 1.64
CA ARG A 20 -23.54 2.79 2.82
C ARG A 20 -23.62 1.97 4.10
N ALA A 21 -24.30 0.83 4.07
CA ALA A 21 -24.41 -0.04 5.24
C ALA A 21 -23.05 -0.54 5.73
N PHE A 22 -22.15 -0.93 4.81
CA PHE A 22 -20.79 -1.33 5.17
C PHE A 22 -19.95 -0.17 5.68
N LEU A 23 -20.12 1.03 5.12
CA LEU A 23 -19.49 2.23 5.68
C LEU A 23 -19.95 2.50 7.11
N ASP A 24 -21.25 2.36 7.41
CA ASP A 24 -21.77 2.51 8.77
C ASP A 24 -21.14 1.47 9.72
N ILE A 25 -20.95 0.22 9.27
CA ILE A 25 -20.27 -0.83 10.04
C ILE A 25 -18.81 -0.46 10.32
N VAL A 26 -18.07 0.03 9.33
CA VAL A 26 -16.68 0.49 9.49
C VAL A 26 -16.57 1.55 10.61
N LEU A 27 -17.59 2.39 10.75
CA LEU A 27 -17.63 3.44 11.78
C LEU A 27 -17.96 2.93 13.19
N THR A 28 -18.43 1.68 13.35
CA THR A 28 -18.80 1.10 14.67
C THR A 28 -17.62 0.63 15.51
N LYS A 29 -16.40 0.59 14.95
CA LYS A 29 -15.14 0.20 15.60
C LYS A 29 -15.07 -1.25 16.14
N ASN A 30 -15.98 -2.14 15.75
CA ASN A 30 -15.81 -3.57 15.99
C ASN A 30 -14.86 -4.16 14.93
N GLN A 31 -13.70 -4.66 15.35
CA GLN A 31 -12.63 -5.05 14.41
C GLN A 31 -13.03 -6.20 13.48
N ASP A 32 -13.70 -7.24 14.00
CA ASP A 32 -14.14 -8.38 13.18
C ASP A 32 -15.17 -7.95 12.13
N CYS A 33 -16.13 -7.12 12.54
CA CYS A 33 -17.09 -6.54 11.61
C CYS A 33 -16.42 -5.62 10.58
N CYS A 34 -15.39 -4.87 10.98
CA CYS A 34 -14.64 -4.02 10.06
C CYS A 34 -13.91 -4.84 9.01
N VAL A 35 -13.28 -5.97 9.37
CA VAL A 35 -12.60 -6.85 8.41
C VAL A 35 -13.58 -7.31 7.33
N GLU A 36 -14.74 -7.84 7.72
CA GLU A 36 -15.74 -8.32 6.77
C GLU A 36 -16.36 -7.20 5.94
N ALA A 37 -16.63 -6.04 6.56
CA ALA A 37 -17.11 -4.86 5.83
C ALA A 37 -16.08 -4.38 4.81
N MET A 38 -14.79 -4.35 5.15
CA MET A 38 -13.72 -3.96 4.25
C MET A 38 -13.52 -4.97 3.11
N ARG A 39 -13.66 -6.28 3.37
CA ARG A 39 -13.68 -7.30 2.30
C ARG A 39 -14.82 -7.07 1.31
N ALA A 40 -16.02 -6.75 1.81
CA ALA A 40 -17.16 -6.43 0.95
C ALA A 40 -16.93 -5.14 0.15
N LEU A 41 -16.43 -4.08 0.80
CA LEU A 41 -16.09 -2.82 0.15
C LEU A 41 -14.97 -2.97 -0.89
N GLY A 42 -14.01 -3.88 -0.68
CA GLY A 42 -12.96 -4.20 -1.66
C GLY A 42 -13.52 -4.72 -2.98
N ASN A 43 -14.67 -5.40 -2.93
CA ASN A 43 -15.38 -5.81 -4.13
C ASN A 43 -16.19 -4.67 -4.74
N PHE A 44 -16.91 -3.88 -3.93
CA PHE A 44 -17.79 -2.84 -4.43
C PHE A 44 -17.04 -1.64 -5.02
N THR A 45 -15.86 -1.31 -4.48
CA THR A 45 -15.01 -0.23 -4.98
C THR A 45 -14.40 -0.48 -6.35
N GLN A 46 -14.59 -1.67 -6.93
CA GLN A 46 -14.36 -1.89 -8.36
C GLN A 46 -15.28 -0.99 -9.21
N SER A 47 -16.47 -0.62 -8.72
CA SER A 47 -17.36 0.33 -9.39
C SER A 47 -17.05 1.78 -8.99
N GLU A 48 -17.13 2.69 -9.97
CA GLU A 48 -16.96 4.12 -9.75
C GLU A 48 -18.02 4.70 -8.80
N ASP A 49 -19.27 4.22 -8.90
CA ASP A 49 -20.37 4.72 -8.06
C ASP A 49 -20.11 4.43 -6.57
N SER A 50 -19.62 3.25 -6.22
CA SER A 50 -19.23 2.94 -4.83
C SER A 50 -18.07 3.80 -4.35
N ARG A 51 -17.05 4.03 -5.18
CA ARG A 51 -15.93 4.90 -4.81
C ARG A 51 -16.39 6.33 -4.56
N ARG A 52 -17.24 6.85 -5.45
CA ARG A 52 -17.86 8.18 -5.31
C ARG A 52 -18.65 8.30 -4.01
N LEU A 53 -19.50 7.32 -3.71
CA LEU A 53 -20.29 7.28 -2.47
C LEU A 53 -19.42 7.27 -1.20
N LEU A 54 -18.33 6.51 -1.20
CA LEU A 54 -17.39 6.49 -0.07
C LEU A 54 -16.72 7.84 0.12
N VAL A 55 -16.29 8.51 -0.95
CA VAL A 55 -15.70 9.85 -0.85
C VAL A 55 -16.72 10.88 -0.34
N GLU A 56 -17.92 10.90 -0.91
CA GLU A 56 -19.01 11.81 -0.48
C GLU A 56 -19.42 11.59 0.98
N GLY A 57 -19.40 10.34 1.44
CA GLY A 57 -19.72 9.95 2.81
C GLY A 57 -18.62 10.15 3.84
N ARG A 58 -17.47 10.76 3.49
CA ARG A 58 -16.25 10.81 4.33
C ARG A 58 -15.71 9.42 4.72
N GLY A 59 -16.04 8.40 3.93
CA GLY A 59 -15.56 7.04 4.10
C GLY A 59 -14.07 6.90 3.81
N LEU A 60 -13.50 7.70 2.90
CA LEU A 60 -12.07 7.68 2.60
C LEU A 60 -11.22 7.89 3.86
N GLN A 61 -11.52 8.93 4.66
CA GLN A 61 -10.77 9.20 5.89
C GLN A 61 -10.97 8.09 6.93
N ALA A 62 -12.19 7.57 7.06
CA ALA A 62 -12.47 6.46 7.98
C ALA A 62 -11.66 5.21 7.60
N ILE A 63 -11.58 4.89 6.31
CA ILE A 63 -10.81 3.77 5.76
C ILE A 63 -9.31 3.96 6.03
N ILE A 64 -8.76 5.16 5.80
CA ILE A 64 -7.35 5.45 6.08
C ILE A 64 -7.04 5.32 7.58
N MET A 65 -7.94 5.74 8.47
CA MET A 65 -7.78 5.59 9.92
C MET A 65 -7.73 4.11 10.37
N LEU A 66 -8.27 3.17 9.59
CA LEU A 66 -8.18 1.75 9.92
C LEU A 66 -6.76 1.20 9.78
N LEU A 67 -5.86 1.88 9.05
CA LEU A 67 -4.45 1.52 8.98
C LEU A 67 -3.73 1.66 10.33
N ASP A 68 -4.30 2.41 11.27
CA ASP A 68 -3.76 2.55 12.63
C ASP A 68 -4.08 1.31 13.51
N SER A 69 -4.83 0.34 12.98
CA SER A 69 -5.10 -0.94 13.65
C SER A 69 -3.88 -1.85 13.61
N SER A 70 -3.66 -2.62 14.68
CA SER A 70 -2.65 -3.69 14.71
C SER A 70 -3.08 -4.97 13.98
N SER A 71 -4.24 -4.96 13.29
CA SER A 71 -4.76 -6.12 12.59
C SER A 71 -4.19 -6.21 11.17
N ILE A 72 -3.36 -7.23 10.95
CA ILE A 72 -2.78 -7.55 9.63
C ILE A 72 -3.89 -7.82 8.61
N ASP A 73 -4.87 -8.66 8.96
CA ASP A 73 -6.04 -8.95 8.11
C ASP A 73 -6.78 -7.68 7.69
N LEU A 74 -6.96 -6.74 8.62
CA LEU A 74 -7.59 -5.47 8.32
C LEU A 74 -6.72 -4.61 7.39
N ALA A 75 -5.40 -4.58 7.61
CA ALA A 75 -4.47 -3.86 6.74
C ALA A 75 -4.54 -4.36 5.29
N PHE A 76 -4.58 -5.68 5.07
CA PHE A 76 -4.80 -6.27 3.74
C PHE A 76 -6.10 -5.80 3.10
N CYS A 77 -7.21 -5.86 3.86
CA CYS A 77 -8.52 -5.47 3.34
C CYS A 77 -8.61 -3.97 3.03
N VAL A 78 -8.02 -3.13 3.89
CA VAL A 78 -7.94 -1.69 3.69
C VAL A 78 -7.10 -1.36 2.46
N CYS A 79 -5.94 -1.99 2.30
CA CYS A 79 -5.09 -1.76 1.14
C CYS A 79 -5.80 -2.12 -0.17
N GLY A 80 -6.52 -3.25 -0.21
CA GLY A 80 -7.32 -3.64 -1.38
C GLY A 80 -8.39 -2.59 -1.76
N VAL A 81 -9.06 -2.00 -0.77
CA VAL A 81 -10.00 -0.88 -1.01
C VAL A 81 -9.28 0.35 -1.53
N LEU A 82 -8.16 0.74 -0.89
CA LEU A 82 -7.41 1.95 -1.27
C LEU A 82 -6.83 1.85 -2.69
N ILE A 83 -6.33 0.69 -3.12
CA ILE A 83 -5.84 0.47 -4.49
C ILE A 83 -6.95 0.81 -5.51
N ASN A 84 -8.17 0.32 -5.28
CA ASN A 84 -9.31 0.62 -6.13
C ASN A 84 -9.68 2.11 -6.07
N MET A 85 -9.67 2.72 -4.88
CA MET A 85 -9.98 4.14 -4.69
C MET A 85 -8.99 5.06 -5.41
N MET A 86 -7.71 4.68 -5.46
CA MET A 86 -6.64 5.46 -6.10
C MET A 86 -6.71 5.48 -7.63
N VAL A 87 -7.58 4.68 -8.25
CA VAL A 87 -7.87 4.77 -9.69
C VAL A 87 -8.51 6.13 -10.03
N ASP A 88 -9.25 6.73 -9.10
CA ASP A 88 -9.89 8.02 -9.33
C ASP A 88 -8.93 9.18 -8.99
N ARG A 89 -8.69 10.06 -9.96
CA ARG A 89 -7.86 11.26 -9.79
C ARG A 89 -8.33 12.18 -8.66
N SER A 90 -9.65 12.23 -8.41
CA SER A 90 -10.22 12.99 -7.29
C SER A 90 -9.76 12.45 -5.93
N THR A 91 -9.74 11.13 -5.74
CA THR A 91 -9.19 10.47 -4.55
C THR A 91 -7.72 10.81 -4.37
N ARG A 92 -6.91 10.67 -5.43
CA ARG A 92 -5.48 11.00 -5.38
C ARG A 92 -5.25 12.46 -4.97
N THR A 93 -6.07 13.37 -5.49
CA THR A 93 -6.01 14.80 -5.13
C THR A 93 -6.37 15.03 -3.66
N LEU A 94 -7.37 14.33 -3.13
CA LEU A 94 -7.72 14.42 -1.70
C LEU A 94 -6.57 13.97 -0.80
N ILE A 95 -5.91 12.85 -1.16
CA ILE A 95 -4.79 12.30 -0.41
C ILE A 95 -3.53 13.17 -0.55
N LYS A 96 -3.26 13.73 -1.73
CA LYS A 96 -2.16 14.70 -1.95
C LYS A 96 -2.28 15.92 -1.04
N ASN A 97 -3.50 16.31 -0.67
CA ASN A 97 -3.73 17.44 0.24
C ASN A 97 -3.64 17.05 1.73
N ASP A 98 -3.39 15.79 2.06
CA ASP A 98 -3.27 15.26 3.41
C ASP A 98 -1.93 14.54 3.57
N GLN A 99 -0.88 15.32 3.85
CA GLN A 99 0.48 14.80 3.96
C GLN A 99 0.61 13.70 5.02
N GLN A 100 -0.19 13.75 6.09
CA GLN A 100 -0.18 12.72 7.12
C GLN A 100 -0.59 11.34 6.57
N THR A 101 -1.49 11.30 5.57
CA THR A 101 -1.85 10.05 4.91
C THR A 101 -0.69 9.47 4.10
N ILE A 102 0.14 10.32 3.48
CA ILE A 102 1.32 9.88 2.73
C ILE A 102 2.35 9.26 3.64
N SER A 103 2.71 9.94 4.74
CA SER A 103 3.66 9.40 5.72
C SER A 103 3.17 8.07 6.29
N LYS A 104 1.86 7.90 6.51
CA LYS A 104 1.28 6.61 6.93
C LYS A 104 1.52 5.49 5.91
N PHE A 105 1.47 5.76 4.61
CA PHE A 105 1.76 4.73 3.60
C PHE A 105 3.25 4.37 3.57
N VAL A 106 4.13 5.37 3.70
CA VAL A 106 5.58 5.14 3.78
C VAL A 106 5.94 4.34 5.03
N ASP A 107 5.37 4.71 6.19
CA ASP A 107 5.53 3.97 7.44
C ASP A 107 4.98 2.55 7.34
N LEU A 108 3.80 2.38 6.74
CA LEU A 108 3.20 1.05 6.55
C LEU A 108 4.09 0.18 5.65
N LEU A 109 4.66 0.73 4.58
CA LEU A 109 5.60 0.01 3.71
C LEU A 109 6.80 -0.51 4.50
N LYS A 110 7.43 0.37 5.30
CA LYS A 110 8.59 0.04 6.13
C LYS A 110 8.30 -1.07 7.14
N ASN A 111 7.13 -1.00 7.79
CA ASN A 111 6.75 -1.96 8.82
C ASN A 111 6.20 -3.28 8.24
N ALA A 112 5.70 -3.28 6.99
CA ALA A 112 5.11 -4.47 6.38
C ALA A 112 6.13 -5.56 6.03
N VAL A 113 7.43 -5.23 5.91
CA VAL A 113 8.48 -6.20 5.59
C VAL A 113 8.66 -7.26 6.67
N ASP A 114 8.45 -6.89 7.95
CA ASP A 114 8.51 -7.80 9.09
C ASP A 114 7.23 -8.65 9.22
N VAL A 115 6.22 -8.38 8.38
CA VAL A 115 4.89 -9.01 8.42
C VAL A 115 4.71 -9.95 7.25
N ASP A 116 4.64 -9.40 6.03
CA ASP A 116 4.31 -10.14 4.81
C ASP A 116 4.65 -9.32 3.55
N TRP A 117 5.44 -9.90 2.65
CA TRP A 117 5.79 -9.29 1.35
C TRP A 117 4.58 -9.01 0.46
N ALA A 118 3.51 -9.78 0.58
CA ALA A 118 2.26 -9.51 -0.12
C ALA A 118 1.66 -8.15 0.32
N LEU A 119 1.74 -7.82 1.61
CA LEU A 119 1.29 -6.52 2.13
C LEU A 119 2.19 -5.40 1.61
N VAL A 120 3.52 -5.59 1.60
CA VAL A 120 4.48 -4.64 1.00
C VAL A 120 4.09 -4.36 -0.46
N GLY A 121 3.77 -5.40 -1.23
CA GLY A 121 3.27 -5.31 -2.61
C GLY A 121 2.01 -4.45 -2.74
N LEU A 122 1.02 -4.65 -1.86
CA LEU A 122 -0.21 -3.86 -1.88
C LEU A 122 0.05 -2.38 -1.58
N VAL A 123 0.91 -2.07 -0.61
CA VAL A 123 1.28 -0.67 -0.29
C VAL A 123 1.99 -0.01 -1.47
N CYS A 124 2.89 -0.73 -2.13
CA CYS A 124 3.51 -0.24 -3.38
C CYS A 124 2.50 -0.02 -4.50
N GLN A 125 1.45 -0.85 -4.62
CA GLN A 125 0.38 -0.60 -5.58
C GLN A 125 -0.43 0.67 -5.26
N ILE A 126 -0.68 0.95 -3.98
CA ILE A 126 -1.32 2.21 -3.55
C ILE A 126 -0.45 3.40 -3.98
N LEU A 127 0.84 3.37 -3.63
CA LEU A 127 1.79 4.45 -3.94
C LEU A 127 2.02 4.59 -5.45
N TRP A 128 2.02 3.49 -6.19
CA TRP A 128 2.10 3.48 -7.65
C TRP A 128 0.87 4.14 -8.29
N ASN A 129 -0.34 3.83 -7.83
CA ASN A 129 -1.54 4.48 -8.33
C ASN A 129 -1.58 5.96 -7.92
N TYR A 130 -1.21 6.28 -6.68
CA TYR A 130 -1.12 7.65 -6.16
C TYR A 130 -0.21 8.54 -7.01
N THR A 131 0.95 8.02 -7.41
CA THR A 131 1.96 8.73 -8.19
C THR A 131 1.77 8.64 -9.71
N GLU A 132 0.61 8.17 -10.20
CA GLU A 132 0.34 8.01 -11.64
C GLU A 132 0.57 9.30 -12.44
N ASP A 133 0.16 10.45 -11.90
CA ASP A 133 0.28 11.78 -12.53
C ASP A 133 1.50 12.58 -12.01
N MET A 134 2.48 11.92 -11.38
CA MET A 134 3.60 12.60 -10.72
C MET A 134 4.66 13.03 -11.73
N ASN A 135 5.02 14.33 -11.69
CA ASN A 135 6.14 14.88 -12.46
C ASN A 135 7.31 15.31 -11.57
N SER A 136 7.06 15.54 -10.27
CA SER A 136 8.05 15.97 -9.28
C SER A 136 7.70 15.36 -7.93
N THR A 137 8.68 14.82 -7.21
CA THR A 137 8.45 14.23 -5.88
C THR A 137 7.98 15.26 -4.86
N HIS A 138 8.52 16.49 -4.89
CA HIS A 138 8.16 17.55 -3.95
C HIS A 138 6.72 18.04 -4.07
N GLU A 139 6.02 17.71 -5.17
CA GLU A 139 4.59 18.00 -5.27
C GLU A 139 3.75 16.99 -4.49
N TYR A 140 4.22 15.76 -4.31
CA TYR A 140 3.44 14.61 -3.81
C TYR A 140 3.90 14.12 -2.44
N PHE A 141 5.13 14.44 -2.06
CA PHE A 141 5.80 14.01 -0.84
C PHE A 141 6.53 15.22 -0.24
N ASP A 142 6.66 15.25 1.08
CA ASP A 142 7.72 16.05 1.69
C ASP A 142 9.08 15.37 1.47
N ASP A 143 10.16 16.10 1.78
CA ASP A 143 11.52 15.63 1.51
C ASP A 143 11.86 14.36 2.30
N ILE A 144 11.31 14.22 3.51
CA ILE A 144 11.55 13.07 4.40
C ILE A 144 10.87 11.84 3.82
N ASP A 145 9.57 11.92 3.53
CA ASP A 145 8.78 10.83 2.96
C ASP A 145 9.35 10.38 1.61
N ALA A 146 9.82 11.32 0.78
CA ALA A 146 10.43 11.01 -0.51
C ALA A 146 11.75 10.23 -0.37
N GLU A 147 12.67 10.70 0.47
CA GLU A 147 13.95 10.04 0.74
C GLU A 147 13.75 8.68 1.40
N ASP A 148 12.84 8.60 2.35
CA ASP A 148 12.47 7.38 3.05
C ASP A 148 11.90 6.33 2.10
N LEU A 149 11.00 6.72 1.19
CA LEU A 149 10.42 5.81 0.21
C LEU A 149 11.48 5.31 -0.77
N ILE A 150 12.36 6.19 -1.28
CA ILE A 150 13.45 5.82 -2.20
C ILE A 150 14.41 4.84 -1.51
N THR A 151 14.85 5.15 -0.29
CA THR A 151 15.77 4.31 0.48
C THR A 151 15.15 2.94 0.76
N THR A 152 13.90 2.91 1.23
CA THR A 152 13.18 1.67 1.53
C THR A 152 13.04 0.80 0.29
N LEU A 153 12.64 1.37 -0.85
CA LEU A 153 12.49 0.62 -2.11
C LEU A 153 13.84 0.15 -2.65
N THR A 154 14.90 0.93 -2.49
CA THR A 154 16.27 0.52 -2.86
C THR A 154 16.66 -0.75 -2.10
N ASP A 155 16.44 -0.75 -0.78
CA ASP A 155 16.77 -1.91 0.06
C ASP A 155 15.89 -3.12 -0.28
N PHE A 156 14.58 -2.91 -0.45
CA PHE A 156 13.63 -4.00 -0.67
C PHE A 156 13.73 -4.63 -2.06
N THR A 157 14.33 -3.92 -3.02
CA THR A 157 14.54 -4.42 -4.39
C THR A 157 15.95 -4.96 -4.62
N ASP A 158 16.88 -4.84 -3.66
CA ASP A 158 18.23 -5.41 -3.73
C ASP A 158 18.26 -6.88 -3.27
N PRO A 159 18.50 -7.85 -4.17
CA PRO A 159 18.56 -9.27 -3.81
C PRO A 159 19.58 -9.60 -2.71
N SER A 160 20.65 -8.79 -2.57
CA SER A 160 21.71 -8.99 -1.57
C SER A 160 21.22 -8.69 -0.15
N ILE A 161 20.43 -7.62 -0.01
CA ILE A 161 19.80 -7.22 1.25
C ILE A 161 18.73 -8.25 1.62
N ILE A 162 17.92 -8.66 0.65
CA ILE A 162 16.87 -9.65 0.82
C ILE A 162 17.43 -11.01 1.23
N ALA A 163 18.54 -11.45 0.65
CA ALA A 163 19.24 -12.67 1.06
C ALA A 163 19.73 -12.59 2.51
N THR A 164 20.11 -11.39 2.98
CA THR A 164 20.53 -11.17 4.37
C THR A 164 19.33 -11.16 5.34
N MET A 165 18.18 -10.65 4.91
CA MET A 165 16.93 -10.72 5.69
C MET A 165 16.43 -12.15 5.84
N LEU A 166 16.49 -12.94 4.76
CA LEU A 166 16.08 -14.34 4.77
C LEU A 166 17.04 -15.22 5.60
N HIS A 167 18.34 -14.92 5.57
CA HIS A 167 19.36 -15.63 6.34
C HIS A 167 20.20 -14.65 7.18
N PRO A 168 19.69 -14.19 8.33
CA PRO A 168 20.44 -13.30 9.20
C PRO A 168 21.72 -14.02 9.63
N GLN A 169 22.89 -13.43 9.34
CA GLN A 169 24.14 -13.98 9.86
C GLN A 169 24.08 -13.90 11.39
N SER A 170 24.17 -15.06 12.06
CA SER A 170 24.31 -15.15 13.52
C SER A 170 25.63 -14.51 13.92
N SER A 171 25.63 -13.20 14.16
CA SER A 171 26.79 -12.48 14.61
C SER A 171 26.95 -12.64 16.12
N THR A 172 27.59 -13.74 16.54
CA THR A 172 28.66 -13.75 17.55
C THR A 172 29.11 -15.17 17.82
N ASN A 173 30.41 -15.33 18.07
CA ASN A 173 31.06 -16.52 18.59
C ASN A 173 30.16 -17.28 19.57
N GLU A 174 29.61 -18.41 19.15
CA GLU A 174 29.39 -19.59 19.98
C GLU A 174 28.81 -20.71 19.12
N THR A 175 28.98 -21.92 19.61
CA THR A 175 28.71 -23.18 18.91
C THR A 175 27.20 -23.44 18.94
N GLU A 176 26.42 -22.50 18.41
CA GLU A 176 24.97 -22.59 18.35
C GLU A 176 24.60 -23.08 16.94
N THR A 177 23.94 -24.23 16.90
CA THR A 177 23.30 -24.79 15.72
C THR A 177 22.53 -23.69 14.99
N ARG A 178 22.90 -23.41 13.73
CA ARG A 178 22.08 -22.61 12.81
C ARG A 178 20.65 -23.17 12.91
N GLU A 179 19.70 -22.35 13.34
CA GLU A 179 18.30 -22.65 13.07
C GLU A 179 18.17 -22.58 11.55
N GLU A 180 18.09 -23.75 10.91
CA GLU A 180 17.81 -23.85 9.49
C GLU A 180 16.43 -23.22 9.28
N VAL A 181 16.38 -22.21 8.41
CA VAL A 181 15.12 -21.64 7.95
C VAL A 181 14.32 -22.77 7.31
N ASP A 182 13.07 -22.93 7.71
CA ASP A 182 12.17 -23.93 7.13
C ASP A 182 12.10 -23.75 5.60
N GLU A 183 12.32 -24.82 4.85
CA GLU A 183 12.27 -24.80 3.37
C GLU A 183 10.92 -24.26 2.88
N GLU A 184 9.81 -24.56 3.59
CA GLU A 184 8.47 -24.06 3.26
C GLU A 184 8.37 -22.53 3.45
N TYR A 185 8.96 -22.01 4.53
CA TYR A 185 9.00 -20.56 4.77
C TYR A 185 9.87 -19.85 3.72
N GLU A 186 11.02 -20.42 3.38
CA GLU A 186 11.93 -19.85 2.38
C GLU A 186 11.30 -19.82 0.98
N GLU A 187 10.58 -20.87 0.58
CA GLU A 187 9.84 -20.91 -0.68
C GLU A 187 8.75 -19.84 -0.71
N HIS A 188 7.92 -19.76 0.34
CA HIS A 188 6.85 -18.76 0.44
C HIS A 188 7.40 -17.33 0.44
N PHE A 189 8.48 -17.07 1.18
CA PHE A 189 9.13 -15.76 1.22
C PHE A 189 9.60 -15.33 -0.18
N LYS A 190 10.25 -16.25 -0.91
CA LYS A 190 10.75 -15.97 -2.27
C LYS A 190 9.62 -15.76 -3.28
N GLU A 191 8.53 -16.51 -3.15
CA GLU A 191 7.34 -16.34 -3.98
C GLU A 191 6.73 -14.95 -3.77
N SER A 192 6.39 -14.61 -2.52
CA SER A 192 5.77 -13.32 -2.18
C SER A 192 6.68 -12.13 -2.50
N TRP A 193 7.98 -12.23 -2.22
CA TRP A 193 8.94 -11.18 -2.63
C TRP A 193 9.06 -11.07 -4.15
N GLY A 194 9.03 -12.21 -4.86
CA GLY A 194 9.04 -12.26 -6.32
C GLY A 194 7.81 -11.59 -6.95
N GLU A 195 6.64 -11.67 -6.32
CA GLU A 195 5.43 -10.95 -6.75
C GLU A 195 5.52 -9.44 -6.48
N PHE A 196 6.14 -9.04 -5.37
CA PHE A 196 6.39 -7.64 -5.02
C PHE A 196 7.41 -6.97 -5.96
N LEU A 197 8.48 -7.68 -6.33
CA LEU A 197 9.67 -7.08 -6.96
C LEU A 197 9.36 -6.21 -8.20
N PRO A 198 8.50 -6.62 -9.16
CA PRO A 198 8.23 -5.80 -10.34
C PRO A 198 7.57 -4.46 -10.01
N ILE A 199 6.64 -4.43 -9.05
CA ILE A 199 5.97 -3.18 -8.65
C ILE A 199 6.90 -2.29 -7.83
N GLY A 200 7.72 -2.88 -6.94
CA GLY A 200 8.73 -2.15 -6.17
C GLY A 200 9.76 -1.47 -7.06
N GLN A 201 10.32 -2.19 -8.04
CA GLN A 201 11.29 -1.64 -9.00
C GLN A 201 10.69 -0.54 -9.87
N SER A 202 9.46 -0.74 -10.35
CA SER A 202 8.77 0.27 -11.17
C SER A 202 8.54 1.56 -10.39
N LEU A 203 8.09 1.45 -9.14
CA LEU A 203 7.87 2.59 -8.27
C LEU A 203 9.19 3.31 -7.93
N LEU A 204 10.25 2.56 -7.61
CA LEU A 204 11.58 3.13 -7.34
C LEU A 204 12.08 3.94 -8.54
N GLN A 205 12.03 3.35 -9.73
CA GLN A 205 12.44 4.00 -10.97
C GLN A 205 11.67 5.32 -11.20
N ARG A 206 10.36 5.33 -10.94
CA ARG A 206 9.55 6.55 -11.06
C ARG A 206 9.99 7.61 -10.05
N MET A 207 10.21 7.22 -8.79
CA MET A 207 10.65 8.13 -7.74
C MET A 207 11.99 8.77 -8.10
N GLU A 208 12.99 7.99 -8.51
CA GLU A 208 14.32 8.50 -8.90
C GLU A 208 14.28 9.46 -10.10
N GLN A 209 13.47 9.14 -11.11
CA GLN A 209 13.29 9.99 -12.29
C GLN A 209 12.65 11.34 -11.94
N CYS A 210 11.62 11.34 -11.08
CA CYS A 210 10.93 12.56 -10.67
C CYS A 210 11.69 13.35 -9.59
N HIS A 211 12.61 12.71 -8.85
CA HIS A 211 13.42 13.34 -7.81
C HIS A 211 14.64 14.07 -8.40
N SER A 212 15.31 13.47 -9.39
CA SER A 212 16.56 13.98 -9.99
C SER A 212 16.41 15.23 -10.87
N HIS A 213 15.19 15.62 -11.26
CA HIS A 213 14.94 16.76 -12.14
C HIS A 213 15.21 18.16 -11.53
N LEU A 214 15.72 18.26 -10.29
CA LEU A 214 15.79 19.51 -9.54
C LEU A 214 17.15 19.88 -8.91
N GLU A 215 18.28 19.37 -9.39
CA GLU A 215 19.56 20.09 -9.18
C GLU A 215 19.86 21.01 -10.37
N PRO A 216 19.41 22.29 -10.39
CA PRO A 216 20.02 23.27 -11.27
C PRO A 216 21.45 23.49 -10.80
N LEU A 217 22.43 23.19 -11.66
CA LEU A 217 23.83 23.55 -11.47
C LEU A 217 23.91 25.03 -11.12
N VAL A 218 24.31 25.33 -9.88
CA VAL A 218 24.71 26.69 -9.48
C VAL A 218 25.91 27.06 -10.35
N THR A 219 25.67 27.85 -11.40
CA THR A 219 26.77 28.38 -12.21
C THR A 219 27.61 29.29 -11.30
N PRO A 220 28.93 29.08 -11.20
CA PRO A 220 29.78 29.90 -10.36
C PRO A 220 29.77 31.35 -10.89
N PRO A 221 29.83 32.36 -10.01
CA PRO A 221 29.93 33.75 -10.43
C PRO A 221 31.27 34.01 -11.15
N ASP A 222 31.20 34.74 -12.27
CA ASP A 222 32.34 35.25 -13.05
C ASP A 222 33.26 36.17 -12.24
#